data_AF-E4MF48-F1
#
_entry.id   AF-E4MF48-F1
#
_cell.length_a   1.000
_cell.length_b   1.000
_cell.length_c   1.000
_cell.angle_alpha   90.00
_cell.angle_beta   90.00
_cell.angle_gamma   90.00
#
_symmetry.space_group_name_H-M   'P 1'
#
loop_
_entity.id
_entity.type
_entity.pdbx_description
1 polymer ?
#
loop_
_entity_poly.entity_id
_entity_poly.type
_entity_poly.pdbx_seq_one_letter_code
_entity_poly.pdbx_strand_id
1 'polypeptide(L)'
;MRITLSAAVTADGFLDDNSPRRLIISTPEDWAEVYRLRAAHDAILVGAETLRRDDPSLLVRDEEVRARRREQGLPPDIAKATLTGTGELSPGLRFFTEGEAERYVFSPHEIDSLQNIATVISTEGPITAKLIVTQLEKRGVERLMVEGGAAVLRMFLGEGMADTLRLAVNPQLRLGAAGGAEFRFTPPQGTPQTRENLGGMEVTTYTLHPDTSAADLRFLKQAVDEGRKCTPSATSYCVGAVVVAADGRIFAGHTHETSPTHHAEQEAIAKALAAGAPLRGAAMYSSMEPCSQRASEPESCTQLLLKYGFARAVFALYEPDCFVCCRGALTLREAGVDVRVYPGLAGGVWEANAHLKR
;
A
#
# COMPACT_ATOMS: atom_id res chain seq x y z
N MET A 1 0.67 -4.22 -1.53
CA MET A 1 -0.11 -3.28 -2.36
C MET A 1 0.76 -2.65 -3.44
N ARG A 2 0.19 -2.43 -4.64
CA ARG A 2 0.75 -1.58 -5.71
C ARG A 2 0.15 -0.19 -5.66
N ILE A 3 0.98 0.84 -5.83
CA ILE A 3 0.56 2.23 -5.65
C ILE A 3 0.90 3.05 -6.89
N THR A 4 -0.14 3.60 -7.52
CA THR A 4 -0.05 4.49 -8.68
C THR A 4 -0.41 5.90 -8.27
N LEU A 5 0.54 6.83 -8.38
CA LEU A 5 0.26 8.25 -8.30
C LEU A 5 -0.15 8.77 -9.68
N SER A 6 -1.20 9.57 -9.75
CA SER A 6 -1.64 10.22 -10.98
C SER A 6 -1.83 11.72 -10.76
N ALA A 7 -1.21 12.52 -11.61
CA ALA A 7 -1.26 13.97 -11.57
C ALA A 7 -1.35 14.55 -12.99
N ALA A 8 -2.20 15.56 -13.16
CA ALA A 8 -2.24 16.41 -14.35
C ALA A 8 -1.82 17.83 -13.95
N VAL A 9 -0.82 18.38 -14.62
CA VAL A 9 -0.29 19.72 -14.36
C VAL A 9 -0.31 20.60 -15.60
N THR A 10 -0.39 21.91 -15.39
CA THR A 10 -0.15 22.92 -16.42
C THR A 10 1.31 22.89 -16.89
N ALA A 11 1.62 23.55 -18.01
CA ALA A 11 2.97 23.61 -18.57
C ALA A 11 4.01 24.26 -17.62
N ASP A 12 3.54 25.06 -16.66
CA ASP A 12 4.33 25.68 -15.60
C ASP A 12 4.27 24.92 -14.25
N GLY A 13 3.61 23.77 -14.19
CA GLY A 13 3.71 22.82 -13.07
C GLY A 13 2.65 22.97 -11.98
N PHE A 14 1.52 23.62 -12.24
CA PHE A 14 0.43 23.75 -11.28
C PHE A 14 -0.61 22.65 -11.47
N LEU A 15 -1.06 22.07 -10.36
CA LEU A 15 -2.23 21.17 -10.32
C LEU A 15 -3.54 21.96 -10.31
N ASP A 16 -3.47 23.24 -9.96
CA ASP A 16 -4.64 24.04 -9.66
C ASP A 16 -4.41 25.54 -9.77
N ASP A 17 -5.50 26.31 -9.77
CA ASP A 17 -5.51 27.77 -9.63
C ASP A 17 -6.15 28.22 -8.30
N ASN A 18 -6.06 29.51 -7.98
CA ASN A 18 -6.69 30.08 -6.78
C ASN A 18 -8.15 30.49 -6.99
N SER A 19 -8.79 30.05 -8.09
CA SER A 19 -10.18 30.36 -8.39
C SER A 19 -11.13 29.41 -7.64
N PRO A 20 -12.39 29.83 -7.41
CA PRO A 20 -13.40 28.96 -6.79
C PRO A 20 -13.95 27.91 -7.76
N ARG A 21 -13.55 27.92 -9.04
CA ARG A 21 -13.96 26.93 -10.02
C ARG A 21 -12.88 25.89 -10.17
N ARG A 22 -13.29 24.63 -10.31
CA ARG A 22 -12.37 23.55 -10.64
C ARG A 22 -11.63 23.85 -11.94
N LEU A 23 -10.31 23.85 -11.89
CA LEU A 23 -9.45 24.00 -13.07
C LEU A 23 -9.51 22.71 -13.92
N ILE A 24 -9.74 22.87 -15.23
CA ILE A 24 -9.70 21.77 -16.19
C ILE A 24 -8.35 21.79 -16.88
N ILE A 25 -7.47 20.85 -16.51
CA ILE A 25 -6.13 20.69 -17.09
C ILE A 25 -6.13 19.62 -18.18
N SER A 26 -6.70 18.45 -17.87
CA SER A 26 -6.70 17.27 -18.72
C SER A 26 -7.58 17.41 -19.97
N THR A 27 -7.18 16.73 -21.04
CA THR A 27 -7.96 16.53 -22.26
C THR A 27 -8.95 15.37 -22.09
N PRO A 28 -9.96 15.24 -22.98
CA PRO A 28 -10.88 14.10 -22.94
C PRO A 28 -10.18 12.72 -23.00
N GLU A 29 -9.13 12.60 -23.82
CA GLU A 29 -8.33 11.38 -23.96
C GLU A 29 -7.56 11.04 -22.68
N ASP A 30 -6.99 12.05 -22.01
CA ASP A 30 -6.33 11.88 -20.71
C ASP A 30 -7.33 11.50 -19.62
N TRP A 31 -8.53 12.08 -19.60
CA TRP A 31 -9.60 11.68 -18.70
C TRP A 31 -10.05 10.23 -18.92
N ALA A 32 -10.22 9.81 -20.17
CA ALA A 32 -10.57 8.43 -20.50
C ALA A 32 -9.52 7.45 -19.93
N GLU A 33 -8.25 7.80 -20.05
CA GLU A 33 -7.15 6.99 -19.49
C GLU A 33 -7.14 6.99 -17.96
N VAL A 34 -7.35 8.14 -17.31
CA VAL A 34 -7.48 8.22 -15.85
C VAL A 34 -8.66 7.38 -15.35
N TYR A 35 -9.81 7.41 -16.04
CA TYR A 35 -10.96 6.56 -15.69
C TYR A 35 -10.65 5.08 -15.85
N ARG A 36 -9.95 4.69 -16.92
CA ARG A 36 -9.50 3.31 -17.13
C ARG A 36 -8.55 2.86 -16.03
N LEU A 37 -7.61 3.72 -15.62
CA LEU A 37 -6.70 3.44 -14.51
C LEU A 37 -7.48 3.29 -13.21
N ARG A 38 -8.38 4.22 -12.89
CA ARG A 38 -9.21 4.16 -11.68
C ARG A 38 -9.99 2.85 -11.59
N ALA A 39 -10.60 2.42 -12.68
CA ALA A 39 -11.31 1.15 -12.77
C ALA A 39 -10.44 -0.09 -12.50
N ALA A 40 -9.14 0.00 -12.78
CA ALA A 40 -8.17 -1.08 -12.59
C ALA A 40 -7.56 -1.13 -11.18
N HIS A 41 -7.95 -0.22 -10.27
CA HIS A 41 -7.51 -0.22 -8.88
C HIS A 41 -8.62 -0.73 -7.95
N ASP A 42 -8.26 -0.95 -6.68
CA ASP A 42 -9.17 -1.40 -5.63
C ASP A 42 -9.63 -0.23 -4.76
N ALA A 43 -8.77 0.79 -4.62
CA ALA A 43 -9.10 2.03 -3.92
C ALA A 43 -8.52 3.27 -4.63
N ILE A 44 -9.15 4.41 -4.36
CA ILE A 44 -8.67 5.75 -4.72
C ILE A 44 -8.49 6.61 -3.47
N LEU A 45 -7.36 7.30 -3.36
CA LEU A 45 -7.05 8.25 -2.30
C LEU A 45 -6.95 9.67 -2.85
N VAL A 46 -7.61 10.62 -2.20
CA VAL A 46 -7.47 12.06 -2.47
C VAL A 46 -7.30 12.83 -1.16
N GLY A 47 -6.69 14.01 -1.19
CA GLY A 47 -6.64 14.88 -0.02
C GLY A 47 -8.00 15.50 0.32
N ALA A 48 -8.27 15.75 1.60
CA ALA A 48 -9.53 16.37 2.03
C ALA A 48 -9.76 17.78 1.44
N GLU A 49 -8.70 18.51 1.11
CA GLU A 49 -8.82 19.80 0.44
C GLU A 49 -9.41 19.69 -0.97
N THR A 50 -9.01 18.66 -1.72
CA THR A 50 -9.62 18.34 -3.02
C THR A 50 -11.10 18.01 -2.85
N LEU A 51 -11.50 17.35 -1.76
CA LEU A 51 -12.91 17.10 -1.48
C LEU A 51 -13.69 18.39 -1.21
N ARG A 52 -13.13 19.31 -0.42
CA ARG A 52 -13.77 20.60 -0.12
C ARG A 52 -13.95 21.47 -1.36
N ARG A 53 -12.93 21.52 -2.22
CA ARG A 53 -12.91 22.40 -3.37
C ARG A 53 -13.73 21.88 -4.54
N ASP A 54 -13.59 20.60 -4.87
CA ASP A 54 -14.12 20.04 -6.11
C ASP A 54 -15.38 19.17 -5.92
N ASP A 55 -15.72 18.82 -4.67
CA ASP A 55 -16.79 17.88 -4.29
C ASP A 55 -16.91 16.67 -5.25
N PRO A 56 -15.82 15.92 -5.49
CA PRO A 56 -15.84 14.82 -6.44
C PRO A 56 -16.49 13.59 -5.81
N SER A 57 -17.31 12.87 -6.58
CA SER A 57 -17.84 11.58 -6.11
C SER A 57 -16.88 10.41 -6.26
N LEU A 58 -15.86 10.55 -7.11
CA LEU A 58 -14.83 9.53 -7.40
C LEU A 58 -15.36 8.17 -7.90
N LEU A 59 -16.62 8.10 -8.34
CA LEU A 59 -17.22 6.86 -8.84
C LEU A 59 -16.62 6.40 -10.16
N VAL A 60 -16.65 5.08 -10.35
CA VAL A 60 -16.55 4.45 -11.66
C VAL A 60 -17.94 4.52 -12.30
N ARG A 61 -18.13 5.44 -13.26
CA ARG A 61 -19.46 5.73 -13.85
C ARG A 61 -19.88 4.79 -14.98
N ASP A 62 -18.93 4.07 -15.54
CA ASP A 62 -19.14 3.20 -16.69
C ASP A 62 -19.75 1.85 -16.26
N GLU A 63 -20.98 1.56 -16.69
CA GLU A 63 -21.68 0.32 -16.31
C GLU A 63 -21.04 -0.94 -16.88
N GLU A 64 -20.39 -0.90 -18.05
CA GLU A 64 -19.70 -2.06 -18.59
C GLU A 64 -18.46 -2.38 -17.76
N VAL A 65 -17.75 -1.34 -17.28
CA VAL A 65 -16.65 -1.50 -16.32
C VAL A 65 -17.16 -2.09 -15.00
N ARG A 66 -18.26 -1.54 -14.45
CA ARG A 66 -18.85 -2.05 -13.20
C ARG A 66 -19.32 -3.50 -13.34
N ALA A 67 -19.93 -3.86 -14.47
CA ALA A 67 -20.34 -5.24 -14.77
C ALA A 67 -19.14 -6.18 -14.82
N ARG A 68 -18.06 -5.83 -15.53
CA ARG A 68 -16.82 -6.63 -15.55
C ARG A 68 -16.21 -6.83 -14.17
N ARG A 69 -16.25 -5.83 -13.30
CA ARG A 69 -15.80 -5.96 -11.90
C ARG A 69 -16.64 -6.98 -11.13
N ARG A 70 -17.97 -6.93 -11.28
CA ARG A 70 -18.89 -7.92 -10.66
C ARG A 70 -18.60 -9.34 -11.14
N GLU A 71 -18.35 -9.53 -12.43
CA GLU A 71 -17.99 -10.85 -13.00
C GLU A 71 -16.69 -11.41 -12.42
N GLN A 72 -15.77 -10.53 -12.01
CA GLN A 72 -14.52 -10.89 -11.33
C GLN A 72 -14.69 -11.07 -9.81
N GLY A 73 -15.91 -10.95 -9.28
CA GLY A 73 -16.19 -11.02 -7.85
C GLY A 73 -15.73 -9.78 -7.07
N LEU A 74 -15.42 -8.67 -7.75
CA LEU A 74 -15.00 -7.42 -7.13
C LEU A 74 -16.19 -6.47 -6.91
N PRO A 75 -16.12 -5.57 -5.92
CA PRO A 75 -17.09 -4.49 -5.76
C PRO A 75 -17.18 -3.63 -7.04
N PRO A 76 -18.38 -3.22 -7.46
CA PRO A 76 -18.56 -2.43 -8.69
C PRO A 76 -17.91 -1.04 -8.60
N ASP A 77 -17.95 -0.44 -7.42
CA ASP A 77 -17.26 0.81 -7.12
C ASP A 77 -15.96 0.51 -6.36
N ILE A 78 -14.90 1.28 -6.62
CA ILE A 78 -13.64 1.16 -5.85
C ILE A 78 -13.78 1.85 -4.49
N ALA A 79 -13.07 1.34 -3.48
CA ALA A 79 -13.04 1.97 -2.17
C ALA A 79 -12.51 3.41 -2.26
N LYS A 80 -13.06 4.30 -1.44
CA LYS A 80 -12.67 5.71 -1.42
C LYS A 80 -11.93 6.03 -0.13
N ALA A 81 -10.77 6.63 -0.24
CA ALA A 81 -9.97 7.06 0.90
C ALA A 81 -9.72 8.57 0.85
N THR A 82 -9.67 9.19 2.03
CA THR A 82 -9.23 10.58 2.19
C THR A 82 -8.45 10.76 3.47
N LEU A 83 -7.67 11.84 3.55
CA LEU A 83 -6.95 12.24 4.75
C LEU A 83 -7.20 13.71 5.07
N THR A 84 -7.44 13.98 6.35
CA THR A 84 -7.66 15.33 6.88
C THR A 84 -6.83 15.57 8.13
N GLY A 85 -6.20 16.73 8.24
CA GLY A 85 -5.51 17.16 9.46
C GLY A 85 -6.42 17.90 10.43
N THR A 86 -7.51 18.51 9.95
CA THR A 86 -8.42 19.35 10.76
C THR A 86 -9.65 18.61 11.24
N GLY A 87 -9.99 17.46 10.63
CA GLY A 87 -11.27 16.78 10.84
C GLY A 87 -12.46 17.44 10.13
N GLU A 88 -12.26 18.63 9.52
CA GLU A 88 -13.34 19.37 8.87
C GLU A 88 -13.71 18.75 7.51
N LEU A 89 -14.73 17.89 7.53
CA LEU A 89 -15.32 17.26 6.35
C LEU A 89 -16.84 17.26 6.50
N SER A 90 -17.55 17.81 5.51
CA SER A 90 -19.01 17.82 5.52
C SER A 90 -19.54 16.42 5.17
N PRO A 91 -20.44 15.83 5.98
CA PRO A 91 -21.13 14.58 5.65
C PRO A 91 -21.93 14.64 4.34
N GLY A 92 -22.27 15.86 3.87
CA GLY A 92 -23.03 16.09 2.63
C GLY A 92 -22.21 16.00 1.34
N LEU A 93 -20.88 15.87 1.42
CA LEU A 93 -20.02 15.76 0.22
C LEU A 93 -20.40 14.53 -0.61
N ARG A 94 -20.36 14.66 -1.94
CA ARG A 94 -20.64 13.59 -2.91
C ARG A 94 -19.72 12.37 -2.74
N PHE A 95 -18.53 12.58 -2.16
CA PHE A 95 -17.65 11.51 -1.70
C PHE A 95 -18.38 10.53 -0.76
N PHE A 96 -19.13 11.05 0.20
CA PHE A 96 -19.89 10.27 1.19
C PHE A 96 -21.27 9.87 0.68
N THR A 97 -21.96 10.72 -0.07
CA THR A 97 -23.38 10.52 -0.41
C THR A 97 -23.63 9.73 -1.70
N GLU A 98 -22.66 9.63 -2.62
CA GLU A 98 -22.83 8.90 -3.88
C GLU A 98 -22.12 7.53 -3.89
N GLY A 99 -22.79 6.52 -4.47
CA GLY A 99 -22.30 5.15 -4.66
C GLY A 99 -22.27 4.30 -3.39
N GLU A 100 -21.84 3.05 -3.54
CA GLU A 100 -21.90 2.04 -2.47
C GLU A 100 -20.52 1.62 -1.97
N ALA A 101 -19.47 2.30 -2.43
CA ALA A 101 -18.09 2.03 -2.06
C ALA A 101 -17.83 2.16 -0.55
N GLU A 102 -16.93 1.34 -0.03
CA GLU A 102 -16.34 1.57 1.28
C GLU A 102 -15.62 2.93 1.32
N ARG A 103 -15.65 3.57 2.50
CA ARG A 103 -15.12 4.93 2.70
C ARG A 103 -14.19 4.94 3.90
N TYR A 104 -12.96 5.35 3.68
CA TYR A 104 -11.92 5.44 4.70
C TYR A 104 -11.49 6.90 4.90
N VAL A 105 -11.49 7.37 6.14
CA VAL A 105 -11.07 8.73 6.49
C VAL A 105 -9.93 8.65 7.49
N PHE A 106 -8.73 9.04 7.07
CA PHE A 106 -7.58 9.17 7.96
C PHE A 106 -7.63 10.52 8.66
N SER A 107 -7.56 10.52 9.99
CA SER A 107 -7.67 11.72 10.82
C SER A 107 -6.85 11.59 12.11
N PRO A 108 -6.25 12.66 12.64
CA PRO A 108 -5.61 12.63 13.96
C PRO A 108 -6.63 12.52 15.12
N HIS A 109 -7.92 12.72 14.83
CA HIS A 109 -9.01 12.72 15.81
C HIS A 109 -10.23 11.96 15.27
N GLU A 110 -11.07 11.46 16.18
CA GLU A 110 -12.40 10.97 15.82
C GLU A 110 -13.24 12.05 15.14
N ILE A 111 -14.13 11.63 14.25
CA ILE A 111 -15.05 12.54 13.55
C ILE A 111 -16.47 11.95 13.67
N ASP A 112 -17.15 12.27 14.77
CA ASP A 112 -18.47 11.71 15.12
C ASP A 112 -19.50 11.85 13.99
N SER A 113 -19.46 12.96 13.26
CA SER A 113 -20.36 13.23 12.14
C SER A 113 -20.21 12.25 10.96
N LEU A 114 -19.11 11.48 10.89
CA LEU A 114 -18.81 10.54 9.82
C LEU A 114 -18.93 9.07 10.23
N GLN A 115 -19.06 8.74 11.53
CA GLN A 115 -18.99 7.36 12.04
C GLN A 115 -19.98 6.39 11.39
N ASN A 116 -21.14 6.89 10.92
CA ASN A 116 -22.18 6.08 10.29
C ASN A 116 -22.05 5.97 8.75
N ILE A 117 -21.15 6.73 8.14
CA ILE A 117 -21.03 6.84 6.67
C ILE A 117 -19.61 6.57 6.16
N ALA A 118 -18.63 6.49 7.05
CA ALA A 118 -17.25 6.14 6.73
C ALA A 118 -16.58 5.48 7.94
N THR A 119 -15.60 4.63 7.67
CA THR A 119 -14.66 4.16 8.70
C THR A 119 -13.61 5.24 8.92
N VAL A 120 -13.71 5.93 10.05
CA VAL A 120 -12.67 6.88 10.50
C VAL A 120 -11.52 6.08 11.11
N ILE A 121 -10.32 6.32 10.62
CA ILE A 121 -9.08 5.68 11.06
C ILE A 121 -8.29 6.75 11.80
N SER A 122 -8.51 6.80 13.11
CA SER A 122 -7.86 7.74 14.01
C SER A 122 -6.41 7.36 14.25
N THR A 123 -5.52 8.35 14.28
CA THR A 123 -4.07 8.15 14.40
C THR A 123 -3.53 8.88 15.63
N GLU A 124 -2.73 8.22 16.47
CA GLU A 124 -2.09 8.84 17.64
C GLU A 124 -0.95 9.81 17.27
N GLY A 125 -0.54 9.84 15.99
CA GLY A 125 0.52 10.69 15.45
C GLY A 125 0.21 11.17 14.04
N PRO A 126 1.21 11.76 13.33
CA PRO A 126 1.03 12.25 11.97
C PRO A 126 0.53 11.14 11.03
N ILE A 127 -0.39 11.50 10.13
CA ILE A 127 -0.82 10.62 9.06
C ILE A 127 0.32 10.55 8.03
N THR A 128 0.87 9.35 7.83
CA THR A 128 1.95 9.08 6.88
C THR A 128 1.47 8.20 5.72
N ALA A 129 2.17 8.22 4.60
CA ALA A 129 1.86 7.32 3.48
C ALA A 129 2.02 5.85 3.92
N LYS A 130 3.06 5.52 4.70
CA LYS A 130 3.29 4.17 5.24
C LYS A 130 2.13 3.68 6.12
N LEU A 131 1.56 4.56 6.95
CA LEU A 131 0.40 4.23 7.77
C LEU A 131 -0.85 4.00 6.91
N ILE A 132 -1.14 4.91 5.97
CA ILE A 132 -2.29 4.77 5.06
C ILE A 132 -2.22 3.44 4.32
N VAL A 133 -1.06 3.13 3.75
CA VAL A 133 -0.84 1.89 3.00
C VAL A 133 -1.09 0.67 3.88
N THR A 134 -0.52 0.64 5.08
CA THR A 134 -0.70 -0.47 6.02
C THR A 134 -2.16 -0.67 6.40
N GLN A 135 -2.89 0.40 6.65
CA GLN A 135 -4.31 0.33 7.06
C GLN A 135 -5.23 -0.10 5.92
N LEU A 136 -4.95 0.34 4.69
CA LEU A 136 -5.72 -0.08 3.51
C LEU A 136 -5.42 -1.54 3.15
N GLU A 137 -4.16 -1.99 3.26
CA GLU A 137 -3.80 -3.40 3.05
C GLU A 137 -4.50 -4.33 4.06
N LYS A 138 -4.57 -3.95 5.35
CA LYS A 138 -5.33 -4.69 6.37
C LYS A 138 -6.83 -4.82 6.03
N ARG A 139 -7.34 -3.97 5.13
CA ARG A 139 -8.73 -3.96 4.65
C ARG A 139 -8.88 -4.58 3.25
N GLY A 140 -7.83 -5.24 2.74
CA GLY A 140 -7.88 -5.97 1.48
C GLY A 140 -7.61 -5.12 0.24
N VAL A 141 -7.15 -3.89 0.38
CA VAL A 141 -6.75 -3.07 -0.78
C VAL A 141 -5.39 -3.55 -1.31
N GLU A 142 -5.36 -4.04 -2.54
CA GLU A 142 -4.13 -4.52 -3.19
C GLU A 142 -3.56 -3.52 -4.20
N ARG A 143 -4.39 -2.65 -4.77
CA ARG A 143 -4.01 -1.61 -5.72
C ARG A 143 -4.62 -0.27 -5.32
N LEU A 144 -3.77 0.70 -5.00
CA LEU A 144 -4.17 2.06 -4.64
C LEU A 144 -3.81 3.04 -5.75
N MET A 145 -4.80 3.79 -6.21
CA MET A 145 -4.58 5.00 -6.99
C MET A 145 -4.59 6.21 -6.08
N VAL A 146 -3.59 7.08 -6.16
CA VAL A 146 -3.58 8.36 -5.43
C VAL A 146 -3.75 9.48 -6.44
N GLU A 147 -4.85 10.21 -6.32
CA GLU A 147 -5.18 11.35 -7.17
C GLU A 147 -5.11 12.64 -6.35
N GLY A 148 -4.30 13.58 -6.81
CA GLY A 148 -4.38 14.97 -6.38
C GLY A 148 -4.01 15.26 -4.91
N GLY A 149 -4.05 16.57 -4.60
CA GLY A 149 -3.38 17.19 -3.47
C GLY A 149 -1.86 17.14 -3.63
N ALA A 150 -1.22 18.27 -3.96
CA ALA A 150 0.25 18.35 -4.08
C ALA A 150 0.96 17.78 -2.83
N ALA A 151 0.41 18.05 -1.63
CA ALA A 151 0.94 17.54 -0.37
C ALA A 151 0.86 16.01 -0.26
N VAL A 152 -0.24 15.39 -0.70
CA VAL A 152 -0.44 13.93 -0.65
C VAL A 152 0.51 13.24 -1.62
N LEU A 153 0.60 13.74 -2.86
CA LEU A 153 1.52 13.22 -3.86
C LEU A 153 2.98 13.31 -3.37
N ARG A 154 3.38 14.45 -2.79
CA ARG A 154 4.72 14.65 -2.21
C ARG A 154 4.97 13.73 -1.01
N MET A 155 3.98 13.49 -0.17
CA MET A 155 4.09 12.57 0.97
C MET A 155 4.38 11.14 0.50
N PHE A 156 3.64 10.62 -0.49
CA PHE A 156 3.88 9.29 -1.03
C PHE A 156 5.24 9.16 -1.72
N LEU A 157 5.66 10.18 -2.48
CA LEU A 157 6.98 10.20 -3.11
C LEU A 157 8.12 10.30 -2.08
N GLY A 158 7.99 11.20 -1.10
CA GLY A 158 8.99 11.45 -0.07
C GLY A 158 9.20 10.27 0.88
N GLU A 159 8.14 9.50 1.13
CA GLU A 159 8.21 8.27 1.93
C GLU A 159 8.57 7.03 1.11
N GLY A 160 8.76 7.15 -0.21
CA GLY A 160 9.09 6.03 -1.09
C GLY A 160 7.97 5.01 -1.21
N MET A 161 6.70 5.41 -1.10
CA MET A 161 5.56 4.49 -1.17
C MET A 161 4.94 4.37 -2.57
N ALA A 162 5.41 5.15 -3.55
CA ALA A 162 4.88 5.09 -4.91
C ALA A 162 5.63 4.05 -5.76
N ASP A 163 4.90 3.16 -6.43
CA ASP A 163 5.50 2.25 -7.41
C ASP A 163 5.55 2.88 -8.80
N THR A 164 4.51 3.63 -9.14
CA THR A 164 4.37 4.30 -10.44
C THR A 164 3.91 5.74 -10.24
N LEU A 165 4.48 6.66 -11.01
CA LEU A 165 3.97 8.02 -11.15
C LEU A 165 3.57 8.26 -12.61
N ARG A 166 2.30 8.53 -12.85
CA ARG A 166 1.79 9.07 -14.11
C ARG A 166 1.69 10.59 -13.98
N LEU A 167 2.51 11.30 -14.74
CA LEU A 167 2.51 12.76 -14.80
C LEU A 167 2.08 13.21 -16.19
N ALA A 168 0.88 13.80 -16.29
CA ALA A 168 0.34 14.39 -17.51
C ALA A 168 0.56 15.90 -17.49
N VAL A 169 1.19 16.45 -18.51
CA VAL A 169 1.43 17.89 -18.66
C VAL A 169 0.56 18.42 -19.79
N ASN A 170 -0.22 19.47 -19.54
CA ASN A 170 -0.89 20.20 -20.60
C ASN A 170 0.03 21.34 -21.09
N PRO A 171 0.68 21.21 -22.27
CA PRO A 171 1.63 22.22 -22.76
C PRO A 171 0.93 23.53 -23.18
N GLN A 172 -0.39 23.52 -23.40
CA GLN A 172 -1.16 24.67 -23.86
C GLN A 172 -1.70 25.55 -22.72
N LEU A 173 -1.65 25.06 -21.47
CA LEU A 173 -2.16 25.78 -20.31
C LEU A 173 -1.02 26.27 -19.43
N ARG A 174 -0.99 27.57 -19.13
CA ARG A 174 -0.06 28.22 -18.18
C ARG A 174 -0.83 29.18 -17.28
N LEU A 175 -0.52 29.20 -15.99
CA LEU A 175 -1.22 30.04 -15.00
C LEU A 175 -0.38 31.23 -14.53
N GLY A 176 0.94 31.12 -14.51
CA GLY A 176 1.85 32.14 -13.99
C GLY A 176 1.47 32.53 -12.56
N ALA A 177 1.26 33.83 -12.32
CA ALA A 177 0.92 34.36 -10.99
C ALA A 177 -0.46 33.90 -10.46
N ALA A 178 -1.32 33.34 -11.32
CA ALA A 178 -2.62 32.80 -10.91
C ALA A 178 -2.54 31.34 -10.40
N GLY A 179 -1.36 30.72 -10.45
CA GLY A 179 -1.16 29.35 -9.99
C GLY A 179 -1.45 29.16 -8.51
N GLY A 180 -2.11 28.05 -8.20
CA GLY A 180 -2.37 27.58 -6.83
C GLY A 180 -1.36 26.52 -6.42
N ALA A 181 -1.83 25.29 -6.20
CA ALA A 181 -0.98 24.19 -5.76
C ALA A 181 0.02 23.75 -6.85
N GLU A 182 1.31 23.94 -6.59
CA GLU A 182 2.38 23.51 -7.50
C GLU A 182 2.79 22.05 -7.25
N PHE A 183 3.03 21.29 -8.31
CA PHE A 183 3.62 19.95 -8.24
C PHE A 183 4.70 19.79 -9.30
N ARG A 184 5.95 19.74 -8.82
CA ARG A 184 7.12 19.39 -9.62
C ARG A 184 7.70 18.09 -9.11
N PHE A 185 8.09 17.24 -10.05
CA PHE A 185 8.75 15.98 -9.76
C PHE A 185 10.04 15.89 -10.58
N THR A 186 11.13 15.60 -9.90
CA THR A 186 12.42 15.29 -10.52
C THR A 186 12.69 13.81 -10.29
N PRO A 187 12.64 12.96 -11.32
CA PRO A 187 12.91 11.54 -11.16
C PRO A 187 14.37 11.31 -10.77
N PRO A 188 14.67 10.29 -9.93
CA PRO A 188 16.02 9.79 -9.76
C PRO A 188 16.68 9.45 -11.12
N GLN A 189 18.00 9.58 -11.20
CA GLN A 189 18.72 9.27 -12.42
C GLN A 189 18.52 7.80 -12.82
N GLY A 190 18.21 7.56 -14.10
CA GLY A 190 17.99 6.21 -14.63
C GLY A 190 16.62 5.60 -14.30
N THR A 191 15.70 6.36 -13.69
CA THR A 191 14.32 5.90 -13.47
C THR A 191 13.69 5.46 -14.80
N PRO A 192 13.26 4.19 -14.94
CA PRO A 192 12.58 3.74 -16.14
C PRO A 192 11.31 4.56 -16.38
N GLN A 193 11.08 4.97 -17.63
CA GLN A 193 9.93 5.79 -17.99
C GLN A 193 9.43 5.48 -19.41
N THR A 194 8.13 5.70 -19.62
CA THR A 194 7.52 5.74 -20.95
C THR A 194 6.88 7.11 -21.17
N ARG A 195 6.74 7.50 -22.45
CA ARG A 195 6.12 8.76 -22.84
C ARG A 195 5.10 8.53 -23.94
N GLU A 196 4.00 9.26 -23.85
CA GLU A 196 2.93 9.23 -24.84
C GLU A 196 2.25 10.60 -24.96
N ASN A 197 1.48 10.80 -26.03
CA ASN A 197 0.65 11.97 -26.21
C ASN A 197 -0.83 11.55 -26.21
N LEU A 198 -1.63 12.13 -25.32
CA LEU A 198 -3.06 11.84 -25.20
C LEU A 198 -3.88 13.11 -25.47
N GLY A 199 -4.34 13.26 -26.71
CA GLY A 199 -5.16 14.41 -27.11
C GLY A 199 -4.47 15.76 -26.92
N GLY A 200 -3.14 15.81 -27.00
CA GLY A 200 -2.34 17.02 -26.73
C GLY A 200 -1.72 17.07 -25.33
N MET A 201 -2.06 16.15 -24.42
CA MET A 201 -1.36 15.99 -23.14
C MET A 201 -0.04 15.26 -23.33
N GLU A 202 1.05 15.79 -22.79
CA GLU A 202 2.34 15.10 -22.70
C GLU A 202 2.36 14.24 -21.43
N VAL A 203 2.21 12.92 -21.58
CA VAL A 203 2.12 12.01 -20.43
C VAL A 203 3.43 11.24 -20.29
N THR A 204 4.03 11.31 -19.11
CA THR A 204 5.18 10.47 -18.74
C THR A 204 4.80 9.55 -17.59
N THR A 205 5.05 8.25 -17.75
CA THR A 205 4.85 7.26 -16.70
C THR A 205 6.20 6.78 -16.20
N TYR A 206 6.52 7.06 -14.95
CA TYR A 206 7.74 6.66 -14.27
C TYR A 206 7.52 5.38 -13.47
N THR A 207 8.39 4.40 -13.62
CA THR A 207 8.45 3.21 -12.75
C THR A 207 9.45 3.47 -11.63
N LEU A 208 8.95 3.79 -10.44
CA LEU A 208 9.75 4.13 -9.27
C LEU A 208 10.23 2.87 -8.55
N HIS A 209 9.34 1.89 -8.40
CA HIS A 209 9.68 0.56 -7.89
C HIS A 209 9.30 -0.52 -8.91
N PRO A 210 10.23 -1.44 -9.24
CA PRO A 210 9.96 -2.49 -10.21
C PRO A 210 8.97 -3.52 -9.66
N ASP A 211 8.18 -4.09 -10.57
CA ASP A 211 7.32 -5.21 -10.25
C ASP A 211 8.14 -6.47 -9.98
N THR A 212 8.12 -6.90 -8.72
CA THR A 212 8.84 -8.06 -8.21
C THR A 212 7.91 -9.22 -7.85
N SER A 213 6.63 -9.14 -8.22
CA SER A 213 5.58 -10.05 -7.79
C SER A 213 5.86 -11.52 -8.11
N ALA A 214 6.41 -11.80 -9.30
CA ALA A 214 6.71 -13.17 -9.71
C ALA A 214 7.79 -13.83 -8.82
N ALA A 215 8.86 -13.08 -8.50
CA ALA A 215 9.91 -13.56 -7.61
C ALA A 215 9.40 -13.70 -6.18
N ASP A 216 8.61 -12.72 -5.73
CA ASP A 216 8.06 -12.73 -4.38
C ASP A 216 7.11 -13.90 -4.14
N LEU A 217 6.16 -14.13 -5.06
CA LEU A 217 5.21 -15.24 -4.96
C LEU A 217 5.91 -16.61 -4.94
N ARG A 218 7.05 -16.76 -5.64
CA ARG A 218 7.83 -18.00 -5.62
C ARG A 218 8.35 -18.31 -4.22
N PHE A 219 9.03 -17.36 -3.58
CA PHE A 219 9.61 -17.57 -2.25
C PHE A 219 8.57 -17.55 -1.14
N LEU A 220 7.52 -16.73 -1.28
CA LEU A 220 6.42 -16.70 -0.34
C LEU A 220 5.61 -18.01 -0.37
N LYS A 221 5.42 -18.63 -1.54
CA LYS A 221 4.82 -19.97 -1.62
C LYS A 221 5.66 -21.01 -0.86
N GLN A 222 6.99 -20.95 -1.00
CA GLN A 222 7.88 -21.80 -0.22
C GLN A 222 7.72 -21.56 1.28
N ALA A 223 7.63 -20.30 1.74
CA ALA A 223 7.38 -19.98 3.14
C ALA A 223 6.03 -20.53 3.65
N VAL A 224 4.97 -20.46 2.84
CA VAL A 224 3.67 -21.10 3.17
C VAL A 224 3.80 -22.62 3.28
N ASP A 225 4.53 -23.25 2.36
CA ASP A 225 4.77 -24.70 2.38
C ASP A 225 5.63 -25.14 3.58
N GLU A 226 6.58 -24.32 4.04
CA GLU A 226 7.32 -24.55 5.29
C GLU A 226 6.39 -24.50 6.51
N GLY A 227 5.44 -23.55 6.55
CA GLY A 227 4.48 -23.45 7.65
C GLY A 227 3.60 -24.69 7.80
N ARG A 228 3.38 -25.46 6.74
CA ARG A 228 2.64 -26.74 6.76
C ARG A 228 3.40 -27.88 7.45
N LYS A 229 4.70 -27.72 7.72
CA LYS A 229 5.53 -28.70 8.43
C LYS A 229 5.45 -28.56 9.95
N CYS A 230 4.94 -27.44 10.44
CA CYS A 230 4.77 -27.18 11.88
C CYS A 230 3.89 -28.24 12.53
N THR A 231 4.15 -28.54 13.80
CA THR A 231 3.19 -29.26 14.65
C THR A 231 2.19 -28.25 15.21
N PRO A 232 0.87 -28.42 14.97
CA PRO A 232 -0.17 -27.53 15.49
C PRO A 232 -0.14 -27.39 17.01
N SER A 233 -0.45 -26.19 17.52
CA SER A 233 -0.49 -25.89 18.95
C SER A 233 -1.54 -24.83 19.27
N ALA A 234 -2.17 -24.91 20.43
CA ALA A 234 -3.19 -23.95 20.85
C ALA A 234 -2.65 -22.55 21.18
N THR A 235 -1.32 -22.39 21.28
CA THR A 235 -0.68 -21.16 21.78
C THR A 235 0.29 -20.53 20.77
N SER A 236 0.36 -21.04 19.54
CA SER A 236 1.29 -20.55 18.53
C SER A 236 0.78 -20.81 17.12
N TYR A 237 1.04 -19.87 16.20
CA TYR A 237 0.75 -20.07 14.78
C TYR A 237 1.76 -21.01 14.11
N CYS A 238 1.26 -21.82 13.18
CA CYS A 238 2.07 -22.50 12.18
C CYS A 238 2.51 -21.49 11.10
N VAL A 239 3.73 -20.97 11.25
CA VAL A 239 4.35 -20.01 10.33
C VAL A 239 5.55 -20.67 9.67
N GLY A 240 5.78 -20.35 8.40
CA GLY A 240 7.02 -20.68 7.72
C GLY A 240 7.68 -19.42 7.17
N ALA A 241 8.99 -19.46 7.03
CA ALA A 241 9.78 -18.33 6.56
C ALA A 241 10.94 -18.77 5.67
N VAL A 242 11.34 -17.88 4.78
CA VAL A 242 12.46 -18.06 3.86
C VAL A 242 13.30 -16.77 3.84
N VAL A 243 14.58 -16.90 4.14
CA VAL A 243 15.60 -15.86 3.92
C VAL A 243 16.22 -16.10 2.56
N VAL A 244 16.21 -15.06 1.72
CA VAL A 244 17.08 -14.98 0.53
C VAL A 244 18.21 -14.01 0.86
N ALA A 245 19.39 -14.55 1.14
CA ALA A 245 20.57 -13.80 1.51
C ALA A 245 21.07 -12.91 0.35
N ALA A 246 21.89 -11.91 0.68
CA ALA A 246 22.39 -10.96 -0.33
C ALA A 246 23.27 -11.62 -1.41
N ASP A 247 23.84 -12.79 -1.12
CA ASP A 247 24.60 -13.61 -2.07
C ASP A 247 23.73 -14.63 -2.85
N GLY A 248 22.41 -14.60 -2.65
CA GLY A 248 21.44 -15.46 -3.32
C GLY A 248 21.21 -16.82 -2.65
N ARG A 249 21.91 -17.16 -1.56
CA ARG A 249 21.64 -18.39 -0.79
C ARG A 249 20.29 -18.31 -0.09
N ILE A 250 19.63 -19.45 0.04
CA ILE A 250 18.25 -19.56 0.54
C ILE A 250 18.23 -20.41 1.81
N PHE A 251 17.57 -19.92 2.85
CA PHE A 251 17.42 -20.62 4.13
C PHE A 251 15.96 -20.59 4.55
N ALA A 252 15.39 -21.76 4.81
CA ALA A 252 14.00 -21.92 5.23
C ALA A 252 13.92 -22.23 6.73
N GLY A 253 12.84 -21.80 7.38
CA GLY A 253 12.52 -22.11 8.76
C GLY A 253 11.02 -22.22 8.97
N HIS A 254 10.60 -22.95 10.00
CA HIS A 254 9.19 -23.01 10.40
C HIS A 254 9.07 -22.96 11.93
N THR A 255 7.89 -22.60 12.43
CA THR A 255 7.65 -22.46 13.88
C THR A 255 8.09 -23.72 14.63
N HIS A 256 8.90 -23.52 15.67
CA HIS A 256 9.41 -24.55 16.57
C HIS A 256 10.26 -25.66 15.93
N GLU A 257 10.95 -25.37 14.82
CA GLU A 257 11.76 -26.36 14.13
C GLU A 257 12.92 -26.90 14.98
N THR A 258 13.70 -26.03 15.62
CA THR A 258 14.85 -26.42 16.44
C THR A 258 14.70 -26.04 17.92
N SER A 259 13.83 -25.07 18.23
CA SER A 259 13.54 -24.64 19.60
C SER A 259 12.04 -24.37 19.80
N PRO A 260 11.45 -24.75 20.96
CA PRO A 260 10.03 -24.50 21.25
C PRO A 260 9.66 -23.01 21.41
N THR A 261 10.62 -22.09 21.37
CA THR A 261 10.40 -20.64 21.48
C THR A 261 10.63 -19.89 20.17
N HIS A 262 11.27 -20.53 19.19
CA HIS A 262 11.64 -19.87 17.95
C HIS A 262 10.46 -19.76 16.98
N HIS A 263 10.31 -18.55 16.44
CA HIS A 263 9.46 -18.30 15.28
C HIS A 263 10.20 -18.67 14.00
N ALA A 264 9.46 -18.88 12.92
CA ALA A 264 9.99 -19.29 11.62
C ALA A 264 11.09 -18.36 11.09
N GLU A 265 10.91 -17.04 11.22
CA GLU A 265 11.88 -16.04 10.79
C GLU A 265 13.22 -16.18 11.52
N GLN A 266 13.17 -16.47 12.83
CA GLN A 266 14.36 -16.68 13.65
C GLN A 266 15.08 -17.97 13.27
N GLU A 267 14.35 -19.05 12.98
CA GLU A 267 14.94 -20.31 12.50
C GLU A 267 15.67 -20.10 11.16
N ALA A 268 15.04 -19.41 10.21
CA ALA A 268 15.64 -19.12 8.90
C ALA A 268 16.90 -18.23 9.04
N ILE A 269 16.85 -17.21 9.91
CA ILE A 269 18.00 -16.34 10.22
C ILE A 269 19.13 -17.14 10.88
N ALA A 270 18.83 -17.99 11.87
CA ALA A 270 19.82 -18.77 12.59
C ALA A 270 20.60 -19.71 11.65
N LYS A 271 19.90 -20.37 10.72
CA LYS A 271 20.53 -21.21 9.69
C LYS A 271 21.40 -20.42 8.73
N ALA A 272 20.94 -19.24 8.31
CA ALA A 272 21.73 -18.35 7.45
C ALA A 272 23.04 -17.92 8.15
N LEU A 273 22.95 -17.55 9.43
CA LEU A 273 24.12 -17.18 10.23
C LEU A 273 25.09 -18.35 10.42
N ALA A 274 24.58 -19.54 10.73
CA ALA A 274 25.40 -20.75 10.88
C ALA A 274 26.15 -21.11 9.57
N ALA A 275 25.55 -20.82 8.41
CA ALA A 275 26.17 -20.99 7.10
C ALA A 275 27.08 -19.82 6.68
N GLY A 276 27.26 -18.79 7.52
CA GLY A 276 28.05 -17.60 7.19
C GLY A 276 27.46 -16.78 6.03
N ALA A 277 26.13 -16.72 5.93
CA ALA A 277 25.45 -15.94 4.88
C ALA A 277 25.27 -14.46 5.25
N PRO A 278 25.50 -13.54 4.29
CA PRO A 278 25.30 -12.12 4.53
C PRO A 278 23.79 -11.78 4.58
N LEU A 279 23.34 -11.31 5.74
CA LEU A 279 21.94 -10.90 5.94
C LEU A 279 21.66 -9.42 5.62
N ARG A 280 22.69 -8.56 5.66
CA ARG A 280 22.51 -7.14 5.30
C ARG A 280 22.14 -7.04 3.82
N GLY A 281 20.99 -6.43 3.53
CA GLY A 281 20.44 -6.36 2.18
C GLY A 281 19.61 -7.58 1.77
N ALA A 282 19.45 -8.59 2.64
CA ALA A 282 18.65 -9.78 2.36
C ALA A 282 17.14 -9.47 2.30
N ALA A 283 16.39 -10.42 1.76
CA ALA A 283 14.93 -10.43 1.75
C ALA A 283 14.39 -11.52 2.67
N MET A 284 13.39 -11.17 3.49
CA MET A 284 12.62 -12.10 4.29
C MET A 284 11.28 -12.37 3.62
N TYR A 285 10.89 -13.64 3.49
CA TYR A 285 9.57 -14.08 3.04
C TYR A 285 8.94 -14.86 4.19
N SER A 286 7.86 -14.39 4.78
CA SER A 286 7.17 -15.07 5.89
C SER A 286 5.72 -15.36 5.52
N SER A 287 5.19 -16.52 5.91
CA SER A 287 3.79 -16.84 5.65
C SER A 287 2.83 -15.89 6.40
N MET A 288 3.27 -15.26 7.48
CA MET A 288 2.51 -14.30 8.28
C MET A 288 3.33 -13.03 8.52
N GLU A 289 2.69 -11.92 8.91
CA GLU A 289 3.38 -10.69 9.31
C GLU A 289 4.45 -10.98 10.38
N PRO A 290 5.71 -10.54 10.19
CA PRO A 290 6.73 -10.67 11.23
C PRO A 290 6.30 -9.95 12.51
N CYS A 291 6.19 -10.68 13.62
CA CYS A 291 5.65 -10.11 14.85
C CYS A 291 6.44 -8.86 15.30
N SER A 292 5.72 -7.84 15.79
CA SER A 292 6.33 -6.64 16.39
C SER A 292 6.70 -6.86 17.86
N GLN A 293 6.02 -7.77 18.54
CA GLN A 293 6.23 -8.14 19.94
C GLN A 293 6.01 -9.64 20.11
N ARG A 294 6.72 -10.26 21.06
CA ARG A 294 6.49 -11.64 21.49
C ARG A 294 6.95 -11.83 22.94
N ALA A 295 6.40 -12.84 23.62
CA ALA A 295 6.78 -13.20 24.98
C ALA A 295 7.82 -14.34 25.04
N SER A 296 7.95 -15.10 23.95
CA SER A 296 8.81 -16.29 23.89
C SER A 296 10.30 -15.97 23.88
N GLU A 297 10.69 -14.79 23.42
CA GLU A 297 12.08 -14.38 23.20
C GLU A 297 12.24 -12.86 23.38
N PRO A 298 13.44 -12.34 23.74
CA PRO A 298 13.65 -10.92 24.02
C PRO A 298 13.47 -9.97 22.82
N GLU A 299 13.91 -10.38 21.63
CA GLU A 299 13.81 -9.58 20.40
C GLU A 299 12.66 -10.13 19.54
N SER A 300 11.77 -9.31 19.00
CA SER A 300 10.74 -9.73 18.04
C SER A 300 11.31 -10.03 16.64
N CYS A 301 10.55 -10.70 15.79
CA CYS A 301 10.98 -10.98 14.42
C CYS A 301 11.26 -9.68 13.65
N THR A 302 10.40 -8.68 13.82
CA THR A 302 10.62 -7.32 13.28
C THR A 302 11.96 -6.74 13.75
N GLN A 303 12.28 -6.83 15.05
CA GLN A 303 13.56 -6.34 15.58
C GLN A 303 14.76 -7.10 15.00
N LEU A 304 14.66 -8.41 14.82
CA LEU A 304 15.72 -9.21 14.18
C LEU A 304 15.98 -8.76 12.74
N LEU A 305 14.92 -8.56 11.94
CA LEU A 305 15.05 -8.07 10.57
C LEU A 305 15.79 -6.72 10.50
N LEU A 306 15.44 -5.78 11.39
CA LEU A 306 16.09 -4.48 11.49
C LEU A 306 17.55 -4.59 11.94
N LYS A 307 17.82 -5.39 12.98
CA LYS A 307 19.16 -5.64 13.52
C LYS A 307 20.13 -6.18 12.47
N TYR A 308 19.68 -7.15 11.66
CA TYR A 308 20.49 -7.74 10.61
C TYR A 308 20.48 -6.94 9.30
N GLY A 309 19.68 -5.88 9.21
CA GLY A 309 19.67 -4.95 8.09
C GLY A 309 19.05 -5.53 6.83
N PHE A 310 17.94 -6.26 6.94
CA PHE A 310 17.16 -6.72 5.80
C PHE A 310 16.67 -5.51 4.98
N ALA A 311 16.73 -5.62 3.64
CA ALA A 311 16.23 -4.58 2.75
C ALA A 311 14.76 -4.79 2.38
N ARG A 312 14.27 -6.02 2.52
CA ARG A 312 12.92 -6.42 2.09
C ARG A 312 12.27 -7.38 3.05
N ALA A 313 10.96 -7.22 3.26
CA ALA A 313 10.11 -8.19 3.94
C ALA A 313 8.82 -8.42 3.13
N VAL A 314 8.46 -9.67 2.95
CA VAL A 314 7.29 -10.05 2.15
C VAL A 314 6.47 -11.06 2.93
N PHE A 315 5.16 -10.88 3.01
CA PHE A 315 4.30 -11.84 3.68
C PHE A 315 2.93 -12.03 3.05
N ALA A 316 2.25 -13.12 3.42
CA ALA A 316 0.96 -13.48 2.83
C ALA A 316 -0.24 -13.00 3.66
N LEU A 317 -0.14 -13.04 4.99
CA LEU A 317 -1.26 -12.74 5.89
C LEU A 317 -0.81 -11.80 7.00
N TYR A 318 -1.52 -10.68 7.18
CA TYR A 318 -1.38 -9.88 8.39
C TYR A 318 -1.68 -10.73 9.61
N GLU A 319 -0.88 -10.60 10.68
CA GLU A 319 -1.11 -11.37 11.90
C GLU A 319 -2.51 -11.03 12.44
N PRO A 320 -3.40 -12.02 12.59
CA PRO A 320 -4.72 -11.77 13.15
C PRO A 320 -4.60 -11.22 14.58
N ASP A 321 -5.45 -10.27 14.93
CA ASP A 321 -5.45 -9.60 16.24
C ASP A 321 -5.84 -10.51 17.43
N CYS A 322 -5.82 -11.84 17.27
CA CYS A 322 -6.21 -12.76 18.35
C CYS A 322 -5.14 -12.94 19.44
N PHE A 323 -3.91 -12.46 19.24
CA PHE A 323 -2.86 -12.51 20.26
C PHE A 323 -2.23 -11.14 20.58
N VAL A 324 -1.92 -10.31 19.57
CA VAL A 324 -1.35 -8.96 19.73
C VAL A 324 -1.85 -8.07 18.58
N CYS A 325 -2.05 -6.77 18.84
CA CYS A 325 -2.20 -5.78 17.75
C CYS A 325 -0.84 -5.57 17.08
N CYS A 326 -0.55 -6.39 16.05
CA CYS A 326 0.75 -6.39 15.40
C CYS A 326 0.96 -5.11 14.57
N ARG A 327 2.18 -4.54 14.70
CA ARG A 327 2.66 -3.35 13.97
C ARG A 327 3.88 -3.65 13.11
N GLY A 328 4.20 -4.93 12.88
CA GLY A 328 5.47 -5.35 12.25
C GLY A 328 5.69 -4.72 10.89
N ALA A 329 4.69 -4.78 10.00
CA ALA A 329 4.76 -4.19 8.67
C ALA A 329 4.97 -2.67 8.71
N LEU A 330 4.29 -1.96 9.61
CA LEU A 330 4.43 -0.52 9.75
C LEU A 330 5.82 -0.15 10.28
N THR A 331 6.29 -0.81 11.33
CA THR A 331 7.62 -0.57 11.91
C THR A 331 8.74 -0.83 10.90
N LEU A 332 8.64 -1.91 10.11
CA LEU A 332 9.60 -2.21 9.04
C LEU A 332 9.61 -1.12 7.97
N ARG A 333 8.45 -0.65 7.52
CA ARG A 333 8.32 0.46 6.56
C ARG A 333 8.90 1.75 7.10
N GLU A 334 8.58 2.10 8.35
CA GLU A 334 9.09 3.31 9.02
C GLU A 334 10.62 3.31 9.06
N ALA A 335 11.24 2.15 9.28
CA ALA A 335 12.68 1.95 9.23
C ALA A 335 13.30 1.85 7.82
N GLY A 336 12.49 1.91 6.75
CA GLY A 336 12.95 1.94 5.36
C GLY A 336 13.07 0.58 4.68
N VAL A 337 12.52 -0.49 5.25
CA VAL A 337 12.42 -1.81 4.61
C VAL A 337 11.30 -1.78 3.56
N ASP A 338 11.54 -2.32 2.36
CA ASP A 338 10.47 -2.51 1.36
C ASP A 338 9.59 -3.69 1.80
N VAL A 339 8.34 -3.39 2.17
CA VAL A 339 7.39 -4.36 2.69
C VAL A 339 6.26 -4.61 1.69
N ARG A 340 6.13 -5.86 1.23
CA ARG A 340 5.05 -6.30 0.32
C ARG A 340 4.16 -7.36 0.95
N VAL A 341 2.88 -7.31 0.59
CA VAL A 341 1.86 -8.25 1.06
C VAL A 341 1.16 -8.85 -0.14
N TYR A 342 0.99 -10.18 -0.13
CA TYR A 342 0.31 -10.95 -1.17
C TYR A 342 -0.81 -11.81 -0.57
N PRO A 343 -1.99 -11.21 -0.32
CA PRO A 343 -3.11 -11.88 0.35
C PRO A 343 -3.68 -13.06 -0.44
N GLY A 344 -3.42 -13.16 -1.75
CA GLY A 344 -3.76 -14.33 -2.56
C GLY A 344 -3.18 -15.66 -2.05
N LEU A 345 -2.13 -15.63 -1.22
CA LEU A 345 -1.58 -16.82 -0.55
C LEU A 345 -2.08 -17.03 0.88
N ALA A 346 -2.88 -16.12 1.44
CA ALA A 346 -3.40 -16.19 2.81
C ALA A 346 -4.23 -17.45 3.08
N GLY A 347 -4.92 -17.98 2.06
CA GLY A 347 -5.69 -19.23 2.17
C GLY A 347 -4.83 -20.41 2.66
N GLY A 348 -3.63 -20.58 2.10
CA GLY A 348 -2.71 -21.64 2.53
C GLY A 348 -2.16 -21.44 3.95
N VAL A 349 -2.01 -20.18 4.38
CA VAL A 349 -1.63 -19.84 5.76
C VAL A 349 -2.76 -20.22 6.72
N TRP A 350 -4.00 -19.91 6.36
CA TRP A 350 -5.18 -20.26 7.15
C TRP A 350 -5.42 -21.77 7.23
N GLU A 351 -5.13 -22.52 6.17
CA GLU A 351 -5.16 -23.99 6.18
C GLU A 351 -4.17 -24.56 7.19
N ALA A 352 -2.92 -24.08 7.20
CA ALA A 352 -1.91 -24.50 8.18
C ALA A 352 -2.33 -24.17 9.63
N ASN A 353 -3.10 -23.10 9.79
CA ASN A 353 -3.58 -22.61 11.09
C ASN A 353 -5.04 -23.00 11.40
N ALA A 354 -5.61 -23.98 10.70
CA ALA A 354 -7.02 -24.36 10.87
C ALA A 354 -7.38 -24.78 12.31
N HIS A 355 -6.42 -25.30 13.06
CA HIS A 355 -6.55 -25.68 14.47
C HIS A 355 -6.83 -24.49 15.43
N LEU A 356 -6.57 -23.26 15.00
CA LEU A 356 -6.83 -22.03 15.77
C LEU A 356 -8.19 -21.40 15.44
N LYS A 357 -8.83 -21.82 14.36
CA LYS A 357 -10.19 -21.39 14.01
C LYS A 357 -11.16 -22.14 14.91
N ARG A 358 -11.54 -21.54 16.05
CA ARG A 358 -12.65 -22.00 16.88
C ARG A 358 -13.97 -21.49 16.35
#